data_AF-A0A6J2TJC1-F1
#
_entry.id   AF-A0A6J2TJC1-F1
#
_cell.length_a   1.000
_cell.length_b   1.000
_cell.length_c   1.000
_cell.angle_alpha   90.00
_cell.angle_beta   90.00
_cell.angle_gamma   90.00
#
_symmetry.space_group_name_H-M   'P 1'
#
loop_
_entity.id
_entity.type
_entity.pdbx_description
1 polymer ?
#
loop_
_entity_poly.entity_id
_entity_poly.type
_entity_poly.pdbx_seq_one_letter_code
_entity_poly.pdbx_strand_id
1 'polypeptide(L)'
;MNLDPFDVEDHIENFTIRKPRNTPLNYAPKEKSTRQGKRIHECIPLLLADLSRSSAVPDHEGVFSVFNSPYSALHFRTCIVHVFVAGRGVFNKSFFRYFVDDGTASMEISIFKKTQEQNTITSLYNEASALSRSQISENDRKVSYSMMRLLSKAMEYVDGSKITPGSNVCLYGRPKIFREKVGLDAFSFCLDNAQSRHMEIAFNDNLIDWYNLHKIKE
;
A
#
# COMPACT_ATOMS: atom_id res chain seq x y z
N MET A 1 9.39 25.75 17.99
CA MET A 1 10.26 24.85 17.21
C MET A 1 11.02 25.71 16.23
N ASN A 2 12.32 25.88 16.40
CA ASN A 2 13.17 26.55 15.40
C ASN A 2 13.50 25.51 14.33
N LEU A 3 12.89 25.65 13.15
CA LEU A 3 13.24 24.90 11.95
C LEU A 3 14.56 25.47 11.41
N ASP A 4 15.56 24.62 11.16
CA ASP A 4 16.81 25.03 10.50
C ASP A 4 16.50 25.28 9.01
N PRO A 5 16.61 26.51 8.48
CA PRO A 5 16.26 26.83 7.10
C PRO A 5 17.09 26.08 6.03
N PHE A 6 18.07 25.28 6.45
CA PHE A 6 18.91 24.45 5.61
C PHE A 6 18.59 22.95 5.67
N ASP A 7 17.54 22.49 6.38
CA ASP A 7 17.15 21.09 6.28
C ASP A 7 16.56 20.82 4.88
N VAL A 8 17.23 19.96 4.11
CA VAL A 8 16.82 19.61 2.74
C VAL A 8 15.43 18.97 2.75
N GLU A 9 15.01 18.34 3.87
CA GLU A 9 13.65 17.83 4.06
C GLU A 9 12.57 18.91 3.98
N ASP A 10 12.86 20.12 4.46
CA ASP A 10 11.94 21.25 4.36
C ASP A 10 11.81 21.77 2.92
N HIS A 11 12.79 21.48 2.05
CA HIS A 11 12.79 21.83 0.64
C HIS A 11 12.30 20.68 -0.27
N ILE A 12 12.16 19.46 0.26
CA ILE A 12 11.61 18.30 -0.46
C ILE A 12 10.09 18.44 -0.70
N GLU A 13 9.41 19.37 -0.02
CA GLU A 13 8.06 19.80 -0.40
C GLU A 13 7.99 20.26 -1.88
N ASN A 14 9.09 20.74 -2.46
CA ASN A 14 9.16 21.11 -3.88
C ASN A 14 9.21 19.91 -4.84
N PHE A 15 9.57 18.71 -4.36
CA PHE A 15 9.55 17.45 -5.12
C PHE A 15 8.36 16.57 -4.76
N THR A 16 7.46 17.05 -3.91
CA THR A 16 6.16 16.41 -3.71
C THR A 16 5.42 16.47 -5.04
N ILE A 17 4.92 15.32 -5.53
CA ILE A 17 3.85 15.30 -6.53
C ILE A 17 2.70 16.09 -5.91
N ARG A 18 2.62 17.39 -6.24
CA ARG A 18 1.59 18.28 -5.72
C ARG A 18 0.26 17.66 -6.13
N LYS A 19 -0.51 17.17 -5.15
CA LYS A 19 -1.92 16.88 -5.39
C LYS A 19 -2.53 18.14 -6.02
N PRO A 20 -3.16 18.04 -7.20
CA PRO A 20 -3.75 19.22 -7.83
C PRO A 20 -4.72 19.86 -6.85
N ARG A 21 -4.41 21.10 -6.43
CA ARG A 21 -5.09 21.82 -5.34
C ARG A 21 -6.56 22.17 -5.63
N ASN A 22 -7.05 21.88 -6.84
CA ASN A 22 -8.36 22.32 -7.32
C ASN A 22 -9.29 21.18 -7.76
N THR A 23 -8.95 19.92 -7.46
CA THR A 23 -9.86 18.80 -7.69
C THR A 23 -10.57 18.49 -6.38
N PRO A 24 -11.92 18.40 -6.31
CA PRO A 24 -12.57 17.91 -5.11
C PRO A 24 -11.92 16.57 -4.71
N LEU A 25 -11.69 16.40 -3.41
CA LEU A 25 -11.05 15.26 -2.75
C LEU A 25 -11.85 13.95 -2.90
N ASN A 26 -12.58 13.78 -4.00
CA ASN A 26 -13.23 12.53 -4.31
C ASN A 26 -12.17 11.60 -4.87
N TYR A 27 -11.78 10.62 -4.07
CA TYR A 27 -11.04 9.48 -4.56
C TYR A 27 -11.81 8.90 -5.77
N ALA A 28 -11.27 9.09 -6.97
CA ALA A 28 -11.78 8.48 -8.18
C ALA A 28 -10.86 7.28 -8.48
N PRO A 29 -11.29 6.04 -8.21
CA PRO A 29 -10.51 4.88 -8.59
C PRO A 29 -10.27 4.89 -10.09
N LYS A 30 -9.10 4.39 -10.49
CA LYS A 30 -8.78 4.26 -11.90
C LYS A 30 -9.75 3.23 -12.50
N GLU A 31 -10.50 3.66 -13.50
CA GLU A 31 -11.48 2.82 -14.19
C GLU A 31 -10.97 2.52 -15.61
N LYS A 32 -11.11 1.26 -16.03
CA LYS A 32 -10.94 0.87 -17.44
C LYS A 32 -12.23 0.19 -17.91
N SER A 33 -12.80 0.72 -18.99
CA SER A 33 -13.90 0.07 -19.69
C SER A 33 -13.36 -1.06 -20.57
N THR A 34 -13.96 -2.25 -20.50
CA THR A 34 -13.68 -3.33 -21.44
C THR A 34 -14.29 -3.02 -22.81
N ARG A 35 -13.87 -3.76 -23.85
CA ARG A 35 -14.49 -3.68 -25.19
C ARG A 35 -16.00 -3.98 -25.20
N GLN A 36 -16.51 -4.60 -24.13
CA GLN A 36 -17.91 -4.95 -23.93
C GLN A 36 -18.65 -3.96 -23.00
N GLY A 37 -18.02 -2.83 -22.65
CA GLY A 37 -18.63 -1.79 -21.81
C GLY A 37 -18.64 -2.09 -20.30
N LYS A 38 -18.05 -3.20 -19.84
CA LYS A 38 -17.91 -3.48 -18.39
C LYS A 38 -16.82 -2.59 -17.80
N ARG A 39 -17.11 -1.97 -16.66
CA ARG A 39 -16.15 -1.16 -15.90
C ARG A 39 -15.33 -2.05 -14.99
N ILE A 40 -14.00 -1.98 -15.10
CA ILE A 40 -13.05 -2.65 -14.20
C ILE A 40 -12.37 -1.58 -13.36
N HIS A 41 -12.56 -1.68 -12.05
CA HIS A 41 -11.96 -0.75 -11.10
C HIS A 41 -10.58 -1.23 -10.64
N GLU A 42 -9.69 -0.28 -10.38
CA GLU A 42 -8.39 -0.51 -9.75
C GLU A 42 -8.34 0.27 -8.43
N CYS A 43 -7.57 -0.25 -7.47
CA CYS A 43 -7.26 0.42 -6.21
C CYS A 43 -8.49 0.63 -5.30
N ILE A 44 -9.50 -0.24 -5.36
CA ILE A 44 -10.73 -0.05 -4.57
C ILE A 44 -10.51 -0.39 -3.08
N PRO A 45 -11.07 0.37 -2.12
CA PRO A 45 -11.02 -0.01 -0.71
C PRO A 45 -11.98 -1.19 -0.46
N LEU A 46 -11.52 -2.19 0.28
CA LEU A 46 -12.33 -3.37 0.63
C LEU A 46 -12.11 -3.80 2.08
N LEU A 47 -13.16 -4.39 2.66
CA LEU A 47 -13.06 -5.24 3.85
C LEU A 47 -12.54 -6.63 3.47
N LEU A 48 -11.82 -7.30 4.37
CA LEU A 48 -11.37 -8.67 4.18
C LEU A 48 -12.54 -9.64 4.03
N ALA A 49 -13.67 -9.40 4.69
CA ALA A 49 -14.88 -10.19 4.50
C ALA A 49 -15.39 -10.15 3.05
N ASP A 50 -15.35 -8.99 2.40
CA ASP A 50 -15.79 -8.86 1.01
C ASP A 50 -14.74 -9.39 0.03
N LEU A 51 -13.45 -9.17 0.32
CA LEU A 51 -12.37 -9.75 -0.46
C LEU A 51 -12.41 -11.29 -0.43
N SER A 52 -12.61 -11.89 0.74
CA SER A 52 -12.68 -13.36 0.89
C SER A 52 -13.85 -14.01 0.14
N ARG A 53 -14.95 -13.26 -0.08
CA ARG A 53 -16.11 -13.68 -0.88
C ARG A 53 -15.99 -13.33 -2.37
N SER A 54 -14.92 -12.65 -2.77
CA SER A 54 -14.73 -12.29 -4.17
C SER A 54 -14.47 -13.53 -5.04
N SER A 55 -14.84 -13.45 -6.31
CA SER A 55 -14.70 -14.56 -7.26
C SER A 55 -13.98 -14.10 -8.53
N ALA A 56 -13.14 -14.95 -9.09
CA ALA A 56 -12.51 -14.67 -10.38
C ALA A 56 -13.58 -14.59 -11.48
N VAL A 57 -13.48 -13.59 -12.34
CA VAL A 57 -14.39 -13.42 -13.48
C VAL A 57 -13.93 -14.33 -14.62
N PRO A 58 -14.79 -15.22 -15.16
CA PRO A 58 -14.45 -16.04 -16.33
C PRO A 58 -13.97 -15.19 -17.50
N ASP A 59 -13.00 -15.72 -18.25
CA ASP A 59 -12.44 -15.09 -19.47
C ASP A 59 -11.75 -13.72 -19.27
N HIS A 60 -11.56 -13.30 -18.02
CA HIS A 60 -10.91 -12.04 -17.66
C HIS A 60 -9.78 -12.26 -16.64
N GLU A 61 -8.57 -12.54 -17.13
CA GLU A 61 -7.42 -12.83 -16.28
C GLU A 61 -7.14 -11.70 -15.27
N GLY A 62 -7.06 -12.07 -13.99
CA GLY A 62 -6.77 -11.18 -12.87
C GLY A 62 -7.90 -10.21 -12.52
N VAL A 63 -9.12 -10.41 -13.05
CA VAL A 63 -10.30 -9.64 -12.67
C VAL A 63 -11.14 -10.45 -11.69
N PHE A 64 -11.57 -9.80 -10.63
CA PHE A 64 -12.43 -10.35 -9.59
C PHE A 64 -13.76 -9.61 -9.52
N SER A 65 -14.81 -10.29 -9.10
CA SER A 65 -16.11 -9.71 -8.76
C SER A 65 -16.31 -9.68 -7.26
N VAL A 66 -16.92 -8.60 -6.76
CA VAL A 66 -17.38 -8.46 -5.37
C VAL A 66 -18.82 -7.93 -5.38
N PHE A 67 -19.53 -8.05 -4.25
CA PHE A 67 -20.96 -7.74 -4.15
C PHE A 67 -21.79 -8.54 -5.16
N ASN A 68 -21.60 -9.87 -5.16
CA ASN A 68 -22.13 -10.86 -6.11
C ASN A 68 -23.69 -10.96 -6.13
N SER A 69 -24.38 -9.86 -6.36
CA SER A 69 -25.78 -9.80 -6.74
C SER A 69 -25.87 -9.72 -8.26
N PRO A 70 -26.90 -10.34 -8.89
CA PRO A 70 -27.10 -10.32 -10.34
C PRO A 70 -27.11 -8.92 -10.95
N TYR A 71 -27.39 -7.89 -10.14
CA TYR A 71 -27.56 -6.51 -10.58
C TYR A 71 -26.45 -5.56 -10.11
N SER A 72 -25.53 -6.00 -9.25
CA SER A 72 -24.54 -5.11 -8.62
C SER A 72 -23.13 -5.69 -8.51
N ALA A 73 -22.82 -6.77 -9.24
CA ALA A 73 -21.49 -7.34 -9.24
C ALA A 73 -20.46 -6.31 -9.74
N LEU A 74 -19.57 -5.90 -8.84
CA LEU A 74 -18.52 -4.94 -9.12
C LEU A 74 -17.26 -5.66 -9.54
N HIS A 75 -16.71 -5.32 -10.71
CA HIS A 75 -15.47 -5.92 -11.21
C HIS A 75 -14.25 -5.08 -10.86
N PHE A 76 -13.20 -5.70 -10.35
CA PHE A 76 -11.97 -5.03 -9.96
C PHE A 76 -10.73 -5.89 -10.20
N ARG A 77 -9.57 -5.24 -10.26
CA ARG A 77 -8.26 -5.90 -10.45
C ARG A 77 -7.35 -5.78 -9.24
N THR A 78 -7.39 -4.63 -8.58
CA THR A 78 -6.56 -4.33 -7.40
C THR A 78 -7.38 -3.66 -6.33
N CYS A 79 -6.98 -3.85 -5.08
CA CYS A 79 -7.66 -3.33 -3.91
C CYS A 79 -6.67 -2.78 -2.88
N ILE A 80 -7.18 -1.93 -2.00
CA ILE A 80 -6.53 -1.49 -0.78
C ILE A 80 -7.29 -2.07 0.40
N VAL A 81 -6.55 -2.59 1.38
CA VAL A 81 -7.09 -3.05 2.67
C VAL A 81 -6.28 -2.46 3.82
N HIS A 82 -6.92 -2.09 4.91
CA HIS A 82 -6.27 -1.72 6.16
C HIS A 82 -6.46 -2.86 7.16
N VAL A 83 -5.37 -3.39 7.70
CA VAL A 83 -5.39 -4.64 8.45
C VAL A 83 -4.43 -4.63 9.63
N PHE A 84 -4.79 -5.34 10.69
CA PHE A 84 -3.93 -5.71 11.80
C PHE A 84 -3.16 -6.99 11.49
N VAL A 85 -1.86 -7.03 11.78
CA VAL A 85 -1.00 -8.20 11.56
C VAL A 85 -1.03 -9.10 12.79
N ALA A 86 -1.82 -10.17 12.71
CA ALA A 86 -1.97 -11.14 13.79
C ALA A 86 -0.76 -12.08 13.93
N GLY A 87 -0.07 -12.40 12.83
CA GLY A 87 1.04 -13.33 12.87
C GLY A 87 1.86 -13.42 11.59
N ARG A 88 3.00 -14.11 11.68
CA ARG A 88 3.88 -14.42 10.56
C ARG A 88 3.62 -15.84 10.07
N GLY A 89 3.49 -15.99 8.75
CA GLY A 89 3.48 -17.28 8.07
C GLY A 89 4.87 -17.70 7.60
N VAL A 90 4.93 -18.81 6.87
CA VAL A 90 6.17 -19.30 6.27
C VAL A 90 6.58 -18.38 5.12
N PHE A 91 7.72 -17.70 5.26
CA PHE A 91 8.33 -16.91 4.20
C PHE A 91 9.23 -17.79 3.31
N ASN A 92 9.49 -17.34 2.08
CA ASN A 92 10.46 -17.99 1.20
C ASN A 92 11.38 -16.97 0.52
N LYS A 93 12.08 -17.38 -0.54
CA LYS A 93 13.01 -16.50 -1.28
C LYS A 93 12.31 -15.37 -2.06
N SER A 94 11.01 -15.47 -2.31
CA SER A 94 10.26 -14.56 -3.20
C SER A 94 9.25 -13.69 -2.47
N PHE A 95 8.72 -14.12 -1.31
CA PHE A 95 7.74 -13.36 -0.56
C PHE A 95 7.81 -13.60 0.95
N PHE A 96 7.32 -12.62 1.70
CA PHE A 96 6.92 -12.73 3.10
C PHE A 96 5.44 -13.08 3.17
N ARG A 97 5.04 -13.79 4.23
CA ARG A 97 3.66 -14.25 4.43
C ARG A 97 3.19 -13.85 5.81
N TYR A 98 1.97 -13.34 5.88
CA TYR A 98 1.38 -12.84 7.12
C TYR A 98 -0.07 -13.30 7.24
N PHE A 99 -0.51 -13.47 8.49
CA PHE A 99 -1.91 -13.60 8.84
C PHE A 99 -2.39 -12.24 9.32
N VAL A 100 -3.46 -11.74 8.71
CA VAL A 100 -4.00 -10.41 8.98
C VAL A 100 -5.49 -10.48 9.29
N ASP A 101 -5.98 -9.47 9.98
CA ASP A 101 -7.35 -9.35 10.45
C ASP A 101 -7.77 -7.88 10.40
N ASP A 102 -9.00 -7.57 9.98
CA ASP A 102 -9.57 -6.21 9.98
C ASP A 102 -10.84 -6.08 10.83
N GLY A 103 -11.09 -7.08 11.69
CA GLY A 103 -12.32 -7.22 12.46
C GLY A 103 -13.49 -7.84 11.69
N THR A 104 -13.39 -7.99 10.36
CA THR A 104 -14.47 -8.54 9.51
C THR A 104 -14.15 -9.95 9.01
N ALA A 105 -12.88 -10.24 8.76
CA ALA A 105 -12.37 -11.57 8.48
C ALA A 105 -10.87 -11.64 8.75
N SER A 106 -10.33 -12.85 8.86
CA SER A 106 -8.88 -13.09 8.87
C SER A 106 -8.44 -13.75 7.56
N MET A 107 -7.28 -13.36 7.04
CA MET A 107 -6.77 -13.84 5.75
C MET A 107 -5.24 -14.02 5.76
N GLU A 108 -4.75 -14.94 4.93
CA GLU A 108 -3.33 -15.01 4.59
C GLU A 108 -3.00 -14.06 3.44
N ILE A 109 -1.99 -13.22 3.64
CA ILE A 109 -1.46 -12.33 2.61
C ILE A 109 -0.01 -12.68 2.28
N SER A 110 0.42 -12.32 1.07
CA SER A 110 1.81 -12.44 0.63
C SER A 110 2.34 -11.08 0.16
N ILE A 111 3.51 -10.69 0.64
CA ILE A 111 4.21 -9.46 0.24
C ILE A 111 5.49 -9.86 -0.49
N PHE A 112 5.60 -9.51 -1.76
CA PHE A 112 6.77 -9.86 -2.56
C PHE A 112 8.04 -9.17 -2.06
N LYS A 113 9.16 -9.90 -2.10
CA LYS A 113 10.48 -9.36 -1.82
C LYS A 113 10.93 -8.52 -3.01
N LYS A 114 11.23 -7.25 -2.74
CA LYS A 114 11.77 -6.28 -3.69
C LYS A 114 13.29 -6.21 -3.58
N THR A 115 13.95 -7.34 -3.80
CA THR A 115 15.39 -7.51 -3.53
C THR A 115 16.24 -6.53 -4.32
N GLN A 116 15.86 -6.24 -5.56
CA GLN A 116 16.58 -5.28 -6.40
C GLN A 116 16.50 -3.87 -5.81
N GLU A 117 15.30 -3.43 -5.44
CA GLU A 117 15.06 -2.12 -4.83
C GLU A 117 15.75 -2.01 -3.47
N GLN A 118 15.73 -3.06 -2.65
CA GLN A 118 16.46 -3.11 -1.38
C GLN A 118 17.97 -2.97 -1.59
N ASN A 119 18.54 -3.65 -2.58
CA ASN A 119 19.95 -3.54 -2.91
C ASN A 119 20.29 -2.12 -3.40
N THR A 120 19.46 -1.53 -4.26
CA THR A 120 19.64 -0.15 -4.75
C THR A 120 19.62 0.85 -3.60
N ILE A 121 18.62 0.79 -2.71
CA ILE A 121 18.52 1.68 -1.55
C ILE A 121 19.74 1.50 -0.64
N THR A 122 20.16 0.27 -0.38
CA THR A 122 21.33 -0.03 0.46
C THR A 122 22.62 0.54 -0.14
N SER A 123 22.83 0.37 -1.44
CA SER A 123 24.00 0.92 -2.13
C SER A 123 24.03 2.45 -2.07
N LEU A 124 22.90 3.11 -2.35
CA LEU A 124 22.79 4.58 -2.25
C LEU A 124 23.02 5.07 -0.81
N TYR A 125 22.52 4.33 0.18
CA TYR A 125 22.73 4.68 1.59
C TYR A 125 24.20 4.59 1.96
N ASN A 126 24.88 3.53 1.52
CA ASN A 126 26.31 3.34 1.76
C ASN A 126 27.15 4.44 1.07
N GLU A 127 26.77 4.85 -0.14
CA GLU A 127 27.40 5.95 -0.86
C GLU A 127 27.23 7.28 -0.10
N ALA A 128 26.00 7.62 0.30
CA ALA A 128 25.73 8.81 1.11
C ALA A 128 26.46 8.76 2.47
N SER A 129 26.55 7.59 3.09
CA SER A 129 27.30 7.39 4.34
C SER A 129 28.81 7.53 4.15
N ALA A 130 29.36 7.21 2.98
CA ALA A 130 30.77 7.39 2.70
C ALA A 130 31.08 8.88 2.46
N LEU A 131 30.22 9.57 1.71
CA LEU A 131 30.33 11.01 1.47
C LEU A 131 30.23 11.83 2.75
N SER A 132 29.32 11.50 3.68
CA SER A 132 29.22 12.23 4.96
C SER A 132 30.47 12.13 5.86
N ARG A 133 31.36 11.16 5.60
CA ARG A 133 32.60 10.92 6.36
C ARG A 133 33.85 11.48 5.69
N SER A 134 33.77 11.94 4.44
CA SER A 134 34.91 12.52 3.73
C SER A 134 35.12 13.99 4.13
N GLN A 135 36.29 14.56 3.83
CA GLN A 135 36.53 16.00 4.00
C GLN A 135 35.81 16.80 2.91
N ILE A 136 34.49 16.92 3.04
CA ILE A 136 33.61 17.72 2.17
C ILE A 136 33.15 18.98 2.88
N SER A 137 32.50 19.88 2.13
CA SER A 137 31.87 21.07 2.70
C SER A 137 30.77 20.67 3.70
N GLU A 138 30.54 21.51 4.71
CA GLU A 138 29.49 21.27 5.71
C GLU A 138 28.09 21.16 5.09
N ASN A 139 27.84 21.88 3.99
CA ASN A 139 26.59 21.81 3.25
C ASN A 139 26.38 20.44 2.58
N ASP A 140 27.41 19.91 1.92
CA ASP A 140 27.35 18.58 1.29
C ASP A 140 27.16 17.47 2.34
N ARG A 141 27.71 17.68 3.55
CA ARG A 141 27.52 16.78 4.68
C ARG A 141 26.05 16.77 5.15
N LYS A 142 25.41 17.93 5.26
CA LYS A 142 23.96 18.05 5.57
C LYS A 142 23.09 17.34 4.52
N VAL A 143 23.41 17.53 3.24
CA VAL A 143 22.70 16.84 2.12
C VAL A 143 22.86 15.32 2.26
N SER A 144 24.06 14.84 2.53
CA SER A 144 24.34 13.40 2.70
C SER A 144 23.54 12.79 3.85
N TYR A 145 23.45 13.48 4.99
CA TYR A 145 22.61 13.03 6.11
C TYR A 145 21.12 13.01 5.77
N SER A 146 20.63 14.03 5.07
CA SER A 146 19.23 14.07 4.62
C SER A 146 18.93 12.89 3.69
N MET A 147 19.82 12.60 2.74
CA MET A 147 19.73 11.45 1.86
C MET A 147 19.70 10.13 2.64
N MET A 148 20.57 9.98 3.63
CA MET A 148 20.58 8.80 4.51
C MET A 148 19.24 8.62 5.25
N ARG A 149 18.64 9.68 5.79
CA ARG A 149 17.33 9.63 6.45
C ARG A 149 16.22 9.19 5.49
N LEU A 150 16.16 9.79 4.30
CA LEU A 150 15.17 9.46 3.27
C LEU A 150 15.30 8.01 2.78
N LEU A 151 16.52 7.54 2.52
CA LEU A 151 16.78 6.17 2.10
C LEU A 151 16.44 5.15 3.20
N SER A 152 16.73 5.49 4.46
CA SER A 152 16.29 4.68 5.61
C SER A 152 14.77 4.58 5.65
N LYS A 153 14.07 5.70 5.43
CA LYS A 153 12.61 5.72 5.39
C LYS A 153 12.06 4.96 4.19
N ALA A 154 12.67 5.08 3.02
CA ALA A 154 12.30 4.33 1.82
C ALA A 154 12.42 2.81 2.05
N MET A 155 13.44 2.37 2.78
CA MET A 155 13.61 0.95 3.13
C MET A 155 12.42 0.40 3.92
N GLU A 156 11.80 1.19 4.80
CA GLU A 156 10.61 0.78 5.56
C GLU A 156 9.41 0.46 4.66
N TYR A 157 9.31 1.05 3.47
CA TYR A 157 8.23 0.81 2.49
C TYR A 157 8.52 -0.32 1.49
N VAL A 158 9.75 -0.84 1.48
CA VAL A 158 10.22 -1.84 0.51
C VAL A 158 10.56 -3.16 1.20
N ASP A 159 11.05 -3.12 2.44
CA ASP A 159 11.38 -4.30 3.22
C ASP A 159 10.19 -4.80 4.03
N GLY A 160 9.41 -5.72 3.42
CA GLY A 160 8.30 -6.37 4.09
C GLY A 160 8.67 -7.06 5.40
N SER A 161 9.94 -7.45 5.62
CA SER A 161 10.37 -8.08 6.87
C SER A 161 10.22 -7.17 8.10
N LYS A 162 10.16 -5.85 7.89
CA LYS A 162 9.93 -4.84 8.93
C LYS A 162 8.53 -4.90 9.52
N ILE A 163 7.58 -5.55 8.86
CA ILE A 163 6.24 -5.77 9.39
C ILE A 163 6.32 -6.79 10.54
N THR A 164 5.97 -6.34 11.74
CA THR A 164 5.91 -7.15 12.96
C THR A 164 4.46 -7.49 13.31
N PRO A 165 4.20 -8.68 13.89
CA PRO A 165 2.92 -8.94 14.55
C PRO A 165 2.59 -7.84 15.55
N GLY A 166 1.32 -7.44 15.63
CA GLY A 166 0.88 -6.30 16.42
C GLY A 166 0.84 -4.97 15.68
N SER A 167 1.35 -4.90 14.44
CA SER A 167 1.30 -3.69 13.63
C SER A 167 -0.01 -3.57 12.84
N ASN A 168 -0.47 -2.34 12.62
CA ASN A 168 -1.46 -2.07 11.58
C ASN A 168 -0.76 -1.73 10.27
N VAL A 169 -1.32 -2.17 9.15
CA VAL A 169 -0.72 -2.00 7.83
C VAL A 169 -1.82 -1.72 6.81
N CYS A 170 -1.61 -0.68 6.00
CA CYS A 170 -2.37 -0.47 4.79
C CYS A 170 -1.68 -1.17 3.62
N LEU A 171 -2.39 -2.03 2.90
CA LEU A 171 -1.86 -2.89 1.85
C LEU A 171 -2.53 -2.57 0.53
N TYR A 172 -1.72 -2.44 -0.52
CA TYR A 172 -2.21 -2.35 -1.90
C TYR A 172 -1.78 -3.60 -2.67
N GLY A 173 -2.75 -4.31 -3.24
CA GLY A 173 -2.50 -5.62 -3.83
C GLY A 173 -3.53 -6.06 -4.85
N ARG A 174 -3.32 -7.27 -5.38
CA ARG A 174 -4.30 -8.00 -6.19
C ARG A 174 -4.82 -9.20 -5.41
N PRO A 175 -6.11 -9.56 -5.56
CA PRO A 175 -6.60 -10.84 -5.09
C PRO A 175 -5.91 -11.99 -5.83
N LYS A 176 -5.80 -13.13 -5.16
CA LYS A 176 -5.38 -14.40 -5.76
C LYS A 176 -6.25 -15.53 -5.25
N ILE A 177 -6.37 -16.61 -6.01
CA ILE A 177 -7.00 -17.85 -5.56
C ILE A 177 -5.90 -18.89 -5.42
N PHE A 178 -5.81 -19.51 -4.24
CA PHE A 178 -4.92 -20.64 -4.00
C PHE A 178 -5.65 -21.69 -3.16
N ARG A 179 -5.74 -22.92 -3.67
CA ARG A 179 -6.49 -24.02 -3.03
C ARG A 179 -7.90 -23.59 -2.61
N GLU A 180 -8.63 -23.00 -3.56
CA GLU A 180 -10.03 -22.54 -3.38
C GLU A 180 -10.22 -21.41 -2.36
N LYS A 181 -9.14 -20.90 -1.75
CA LYS A 181 -9.19 -19.75 -0.85
C LYS A 181 -8.72 -18.49 -1.55
N VAL A 182 -9.47 -17.41 -1.38
CA VAL A 182 -9.03 -16.07 -1.79
C VAL A 182 -7.98 -15.57 -0.79
N GLY A 183 -6.87 -15.08 -1.32
CA GLY A 183 -5.82 -14.38 -0.58
C GLY A 183 -5.47 -13.06 -1.25
N LEU A 184 -4.50 -12.34 -0.68
CA LEU A 184 -3.98 -11.10 -1.26
C LEU A 184 -2.49 -11.21 -1.57
N ASP A 185 -2.13 -10.85 -2.80
CA ASP A 185 -0.76 -10.57 -3.20
C ASP A 185 -0.54 -9.06 -3.16
N ALA A 186 0.14 -8.58 -2.11
CA ALA A 186 0.41 -7.18 -1.90
C ALA A 186 1.71 -6.75 -2.62
N PHE A 187 1.62 -5.65 -3.38
CA PHE A 187 2.74 -5.05 -4.10
C PHE A 187 3.31 -3.84 -3.38
N SER A 188 2.51 -3.20 -2.53
CA SER A 188 2.90 -2.04 -1.73
C SER A 188 2.24 -2.13 -0.36
N PHE A 189 2.91 -1.59 0.64
CA PHE A 189 2.41 -1.55 2.00
C PHE A 189 2.85 -0.25 2.69
N CYS A 190 2.11 0.15 3.71
CA CYS A 190 2.43 1.27 4.58
C CYS A 190 2.13 0.87 6.03
N LEU A 191 3.12 0.97 6.91
CA LEU A 191 2.94 0.72 8.34
C LEU A 191 2.14 1.87 8.96
N ASP A 192 1.08 1.54 9.70
CA ASP A 192 0.21 2.48 10.40
C ASP A 192 0.32 2.29 11.92
N ASN A 193 1.53 2.44 12.45
CA ASN A 193 1.81 2.28 13.88
C ASN A 193 1.75 3.62 14.64
N ALA A 194 1.21 4.67 14.03
CA ALA A 194 1.08 5.97 14.65
C ALA A 194 -0.11 5.99 15.63
N GLN A 195 0.09 6.60 16.81
CA GLN A 195 -0.99 6.74 17.81
C GLN A 195 -2.17 7.57 17.30
N SER A 196 -1.98 8.43 16.30
CA SER A 196 -3.02 9.34 15.82
C SER A 196 -4.13 8.65 15.02
N ARG A 197 -3.95 7.40 14.60
CA ARG A 197 -4.93 6.61 13.80
C ARG A 197 -5.44 7.33 12.54
N HIS A 198 -4.71 8.33 12.03
CA HIS A 198 -5.17 9.15 10.91
C HIS A 198 -5.38 8.33 9.63
N MET A 199 -4.53 7.34 9.38
CA MET A 199 -4.64 6.53 8.17
C MET A 199 -5.81 5.56 8.25
N GLU A 200 -6.03 4.93 9.41
CA GLU A 200 -7.20 4.11 9.67
C GLU A 200 -8.51 4.91 9.46
N ILE A 201 -8.61 6.11 10.04
CA ILE A 201 -9.79 6.98 9.87
C ILE A 201 -9.99 7.33 8.39
N ALA A 202 -8.94 7.79 7.71
CA ALA A 202 -9.03 8.15 6.29
C ALA A 202 -9.38 6.96 5.38
N PHE A 203 -8.90 5.75 5.72
CA PHE A 203 -9.28 4.53 5.01
C PHE A 203 -10.76 4.21 5.22
N ASN A 204 -11.24 4.29 6.47
CA ASN A 204 -12.64 4.02 6.80
C ASN A 204 -13.60 5.01 6.15
N ASP A 205 -13.28 6.30 6.13
CA ASP A 205 -14.10 7.31 5.43
C ASP A 205 -14.21 6.98 3.93
N ASN A 206 -13.08 6.68 3.28
CA ASN A 206 -13.06 6.28 1.86
C ASN A 206 -13.81 4.96 1.62
N LEU A 207 -13.71 4.00 2.54
CA LEU A 207 -14.43 2.73 2.48
C LEU A 207 -15.95 2.95 2.56
N ILE A 208 -16.41 3.79 3.49
CA ILE A 208 -17.83 4.12 3.68
C ILE A 208 -18.37 4.78 2.42
N ASP A 209 -17.68 5.79 1.88
CA ASP A 209 -18.07 6.47 0.65
C ASP A 209 -18.13 5.47 -0.53
N TRP A 210 -17.11 4.63 -0.65
CA TRP A 210 -17.05 3.61 -1.69
C TRP A 210 -18.22 2.63 -1.62
N TYR A 211 -18.54 2.15 -0.42
CA TYR A 211 -19.62 1.20 -0.20
C TYR A 211 -20.98 1.85 -0.40
N ASN A 212 -21.18 3.10 0.03
CA ASN A 212 -22.44 3.81 -0.21
C ASN A 212 -22.73 4.00 -1.71
N LEU A 213 -21.69 4.16 -2.53
CA LEU A 213 -21.81 4.31 -3.98
C LEU A 213 -22.09 2.99 -4.72
N HIS A 214 -21.58 1.85 -4.22
CA HIS A 214 -21.54 0.59 -4.98
C HIS A 214 -22.25 -0.58 -4.32
N LYS A 215 -22.47 -0.54 -3.01
CA LYS A 215 -23.27 -1.52 -2.28
C LYS A 215 -24.71 -1.01 -2.33
N ILE A 216 -25.46 -1.50 -3.32
CA ILE A 216 -26.90 -1.22 -3.43
C ILE A 216 -27.52 -1.59 -2.07
N LYS A 217 -28.21 -0.62 -1.43
CA LYS A 217 -29.06 -0.90 -0.28
C LYS A 217 -30.09 -1.92 -0.74
N GLU A 218 -30.03 -3.13 -0.18
CA GLU A 218 -31.12 -4.11 -0.28
C GLU A 218 -32.43 -3.51 0.24
#